data_AF-A0A2E9PDQ9-F1
#
_entry.id   AF-A0A2E9PDQ9-F1
#
_cell.length_a   1.000
_cell.length_b   1.000
_cell.length_c   1.000
_cell.angle_alpha   90.00
_cell.angle_beta   90.00
_cell.angle_gamma   90.00
#
_symmetry.space_group_name_H-M   'P 1'
#
loop_
_entity.id
_entity.type
_entity.pdbx_description
1 polymer ?
#
loop_
_entity_poly.entity_id
_entity_poly.type
_entity_poly.pdbx_seq_one_letter_code
_entity_poly.pdbx_strand_id
1 'polypeptide(L)'
;MAQKSPTPHTTRQPKVDPQSGLVIAEGYNMVAAHCSACHSPSLITQNAMSRERWLETIRWMQDTQKLWPLGDAEPTILDYLATWYGPKTQSRRPPLAPHLMPKP
;
A
#
# COMPACT_ATOMS: atom_id res chain seq x y z
N MET A 1 -34.17 -22.24 21.59
CA MET A 1 -32.71 -22.17 21.37
C MET A 1 -32.43 -22.26 19.88
N ALA A 2 -32.44 -21.13 19.15
CA ALA A 2 -32.09 -21.12 17.72
C ALA A 2 -30.76 -20.38 17.57
N GLN A 3 -29.71 -21.14 17.29
CA GLN A 3 -28.37 -20.65 17.05
C GLN A 3 -28.37 -19.95 15.69
N LYS A 4 -28.26 -18.61 15.69
CA LYS A 4 -27.98 -17.85 14.46
C LYS A 4 -26.51 -18.05 14.10
N SER A 5 -26.26 -18.87 13.09
CA SER A 5 -24.95 -18.93 12.43
C SER A 5 -24.62 -17.56 11.82
N PRO A 6 -23.38 -17.06 11.91
CA PRO A 6 -23.01 -15.78 11.33
C PRO A 6 -22.86 -15.93 9.80
N THR A 7 -23.40 -14.96 9.06
CA THR A 7 -23.22 -14.80 7.62
C THR A 7 -21.74 -14.60 7.26
N PRO A 8 -21.25 -15.16 6.13
CA PRO A 8 -19.88 -14.90 5.70
C PRO A 8 -19.78 -13.43 5.27
N HIS A 9 -18.92 -12.66 5.94
CA HIS A 9 -18.50 -11.36 5.46
C HIS A 9 -17.69 -11.55 4.18
N THR A 10 -18.33 -11.44 3.01
CA THR A 10 -17.63 -11.36 1.74
C THR A 10 -16.97 -9.99 1.63
N THR A 11 -15.78 -9.84 2.20
CA THR A 11 -14.92 -8.70 1.85
C THR A 11 -14.51 -8.89 0.39
N ARG A 12 -15.12 -8.15 -0.53
CA ARG A 12 -14.71 -8.12 -1.93
C ARG A 12 -13.27 -7.58 -1.96
N GLN A 13 -12.33 -8.46 -2.26
CA GLN A 13 -10.93 -8.06 -2.44
C GLN A 13 -10.85 -7.09 -3.63
N PRO A 14 -10.08 -5.99 -3.51
CA PRO A 14 -9.92 -5.05 -4.60
C PRO A 14 -9.21 -5.72 -5.79
N LYS A 15 -9.56 -5.32 -7.01
CA LYS A 15 -8.88 -5.80 -8.22
C LYS A 15 -7.46 -5.25 -8.24
N VAL A 16 -6.48 -6.11 -8.53
CA VAL A 16 -5.06 -5.75 -8.62
C VAL A 16 -4.59 -5.90 -10.06
N ASP A 17 -3.78 -4.96 -10.53
CA ASP A 17 -3.09 -5.06 -11.81
C ASP A 17 -1.96 -6.09 -11.73
N PRO A 18 -1.96 -7.13 -12.59
CA PRO A 18 -1.01 -8.24 -12.46
C PRO A 18 0.45 -7.86 -12.80
N GLN A 19 0.68 -6.73 -13.48
CA GLN A 19 2.04 -6.30 -13.85
C GLN A 19 2.68 -5.45 -12.75
N SER A 20 1.91 -4.50 -12.20
CA SER A 20 2.40 -3.57 -11.18
C SER A 20 2.16 -4.07 -9.75
N GLY A 21 1.22 -4.98 -9.54
CA GLY A 21 0.75 -5.38 -8.21
C GLY A 21 -0.04 -4.28 -7.50
N LEU A 22 -0.37 -3.18 -8.19
CA LEU A 22 -1.12 -2.07 -7.62
C LEU A 22 -2.63 -2.31 -7.68
N VAL A 23 -3.37 -1.76 -6.70
CA VAL A 23 -4.84 -1.81 -6.70
C VAL A 23 -5.38 -0.94 -7.83
N ILE A 24 -6.27 -1.49 -8.66
CA ILE A 24 -6.93 -0.76 -9.73
C ILE A 24 -8.08 0.06 -9.12
N ALA A 25 -7.85 1.35 -8.92
CA ALA A 25 -8.79 2.31 -8.35
C ALA A 25 -8.52 3.73 -8.88
N GLU A 26 -9.33 4.70 -8.47
CA GLU A 26 -9.09 6.12 -8.77
C GLU A 26 -7.69 6.55 -8.33
N GLY A 27 -6.93 7.20 -9.23
CA GLY A 27 -5.53 7.59 -8.99
C GLY A 27 -4.49 6.52 -9.38
N TYR A 28 -4.89 5.27 -9.65
CA TYR A 28 -3.98 4.20 -10.08
C TYR A 28 -3.11 4.60 -11.27
N ASN A 29 -3.70 5.14 -12.33
CA ASN A 29 -2.96 5.51 -13.54
C ASN A 29 -1.91 6.61 -13.27
N MET A 30 -2.21 7.55 -12.35
CA MET A 30 -1.27 8.60 -11.98
C MET A 30 -0.08 8.03 -11.20
N VAL A 31 -0.33 7.12 -10.26
CA VAL A 31 0.72 6.43 -9.50
C VAL A 31 1.54 5.50 -10.40
N ALA A 32 0.90 4.75 -11.29
CA ALA A 32 1.60 3.90 -12.24
C ALA A 32 2.54 4.72 -13.14
N ALA A 33 2.06 5.86 -13.68
CA ALA A 33 2.84 6.73 -14.55
C ALA A 33 4.00 7.43 -13.83
N HIS A 34 3.77 7.95 -12.61
CA HIS A 34 4.77 8.79 -11.93
C HIS A 34 5.68 8.03 -10.96
N CYS A 35 5.18 6.98 -10.31
CA CYS A 35 5.90 6.29 -9.23
C CYS A 35 6.55 4.97 -9.69
N SER A 36 6.32 4.54 -10.93
CA SER A 36 6.94 3.33 -11.51
C SER A 36 7.95 3.64 -12.62
N ALA A 37 8.24 4.92 -12.87
CA ALA A 37 9.12 5.34 -13.96
C ALA A 37 10.61 5.08 -13.67
N CYS A 38 11.02 5.07 -12.40
CA CYS A 38 12.43 4.97 -12.00
C CYS A 38 12.77 3.62 -11.33
N HIS A 39 11.80 2.94 -10.73
CA HIS A 39 11.99 1.67 -10.02
C HIS A 39 10.69 0.87 -9.97
N SER A 40 10.77 -0.38 -9.50
CA SER A 40 9.61 -1.26 -9.42
C SER A 40 8.50 -0.70 -8.50
N PRO A 41 7.21 -0.84 -8.88
CA PRO A 41 6.07 -0.53 -8.01
C PRO A 41 5.98 -1.43 -6.77
N SER A 42 6.76 -2.52 -6.72
CA SER A 42 6.87 -3.38 -5.55
C SER A 42 7.28 -2.62 -4.28
N LEU A 43 8.01 -1.50 -4.41
CA LEU A 43 8.32 -0.66 -3.25
C LEU A 43 7.07 0.02 -2.68
N ILE A 44 6.06 0.31 -3.50
CA ILE A 44 4.79 0.85 -3.00
C ILE A 44 4.04 -0.25 -2.25
N THR A 45 3.91 -1.44 -2.85
CA THR A 45 3.09 -2.53 -2.30
C THR A 45 3.65 -3.16 -1.03
N GLN A 46 4.97 -3.09 -0.82
CA GLN A 46 5.64 -3.55 0.39
C GLN A 46 5.54 -2.55 1.56
N ASN A 47 5.21 -1.29 1.28
CA ASN A 47 5.12 -0.25 2.30
C ASN A 47 3.67 0.00 2.72
N ALA A 48 3.54 0.55 3.94
CA ALA A 48 2.27 0.92 4.56
C ALA A 48 2.50 2.17 5.40
N MET A 49 2.17 3.34 4.84
CA MET A 49 2.57 4.63 5.40
C MET A 49 1.38 5.58 5.46
N SER A 50 1.37 6.51 6.43
CA SER A 50 0.36 7.57 6.46
C SER A 50 0.53 8.49 5.25
N ARG A 51 -0.50 9.32 4.97
CA ARG A 51 -0.44 10.32 3.90
C ARG A 51 0.78 11.23 4.05
N GLU A 52 1.04 11.68 5.27
CA GLU A 52 2.15 12.58 5.61
C GLU A 52 3.49 11.90 5.32
N ARG A 53 3.64 10.62 5.69
CA ARG A 53 4.85 9.85 5.40
C ARG A 53 5.05 9.59 3.91
N TRP A 54 3.97 9.38 3.14
CA TRP A 54 4.05 9.32 1.68
C TRP A 54 4.49 10.66 1.08
N LEU A 55 3.95 11.78 1.56
CA LEU A 55 4.36 13.11 1.14
C LEU A 55 5.85 13.37 1.42
N GLU A 56 6.31 13.06 2.63
CA GLU A 56 7.75 13.17 2.96
C GLU A 56 8.62 12.31 2.04
N THR A 57 8.16 11.10 1.70
CA THR A 57 8.87 10.22 0.77
C THR A 57 8.94 10.83 -0.64
N ILE A 58 7.84 11.41 -1.12
CA ILE A 58 7.80 12.11 -2.41
C ILE A 58 8.76 13.31 -2.40
N ARG A 59 8.76 14.11 -1.33
CA ARG A 59 9.70 15.24 -1.18
C ARG A 59 11.15 14.78 -1.19
N TRP A 60 11.47 13.71 -0.44
CA TRP A 60 12.81 13.12 -0.48
C TRP A 60 13.22 12.63 -1.88
N MET A 61 12.30 12.00 -2.63
CA MET A 61 12.57 11.58 -4.02
C MET A 61 12.77 12.79 -4.95
N GLN A 62 12.05 13.88 -4.75
CA GLN A 62 12.23 15.10 -5.53
C GLN A 62 13.61 15.73 -5.26
N ASP A 63 13.99 15.84 -3.99
CA ASP A 63 15.27 16.45 -3.60
C ASP A 63 16.48 15.60 -4.04
N THR A 64 16.42 14.29 -3.78
CA THR A 64 17.56 13.39 -3.90
C THR A 64 17.59 12.58 -5.20
N GLN A 65 16.44 12.10 -5.67
CA GLN A 65 16.30 11.20 -6.83
C GLN A 65 15.83 11.90 -8.10
N LYS A 66 15.60 13.22 -8.03
CA LYS A 66 15.14 14.05 -9.16
C LYS A 66 13.77 13.64 -9.71
N LEU A 67 12.89 13.16 -8.84
CA LEU A 67 11.48 13.09 -9.17
C LEU A 67 10.99 14.50 -9.54
N TRP A 68 10.27 14.62 -10.64
CA TRP A 68 9.74 15.90 -11.10
C TRP A 68 8.63 16.43 -10.17
N PRO A 69 8.31 17.73 -10.23
CA PRO A 69 7.12 18.26 -9.58
C PRO A 69 5.87 17.56 -10.10
N LEU A 70 5.06 17.00 -9.21
CA LEU A 70 3.84 16.27 -9.58
C LEU A 70 2.67 17.22 -9.92
N GLY A 71 2.76 18.50 -9.52
CA GLY A 71 1.74 19.51 -9.81
C GLY A 71 0.35 19.09 -9.31
N ASP A 72 -0.67 19.33 -10.14
CA ASP A 72 -2.07 19.04 -9.81
C ASP A 72 -2.37 17.54 -9.60
N ALA A 73 -1.45 16.65 -9.99
CA ALA A 73 -1.58 15.21 -9.75
C ALA A 73 -1.29 14.81 -8.29
N GLU A 74 -0.54 15.63 -7.56
CA GLU A 74 -0.03 15.27 -6.23
C GLU A 74 -1.13 14.90 -5.22
N PRO A 75 -2.24 15.67 -5.09
CA PRO A 75 -3.29 15.32 -4.14
C PRO A 75 -3.90 13.94 -4.41
N THR A 76 -4.19 13.63 -5.68
CA THR A 76 -4.76 12.33 -6.10
C THR A 76 -3.78 11.18 -5.88
N ILE A 77 -2.48 11.39 -6.14
CA ILE A 77 -1.44 10.40 -5.87
C ILE A 77 -1.38 10.10 -4.36
N LEU A 78 -1.37 11.14 -3.53
CA LEU A 78 -1.35 10.97 -2.07
C LEU A 78 -2.63 10.31 -1.55
N ASP A 79 -3.80 10.64 -2.11
CA ASP A 79 -5.09 10.03 -1.73
C ASP A 79 -5.08 8.54 -2.03
N TYR A 80 -4.62 8.15 -3.22
CA TYR A 80 -4.48 6.75 -3.61
C TYR A 80 -3.50 6.00 -2.69
N LEU A 81 -2.31 6.54 -2.48
CA LEU A 81 -1.28 5.90 -1.66
C LEU A 81 -1.75 5.72 -0.20
N ALA A 82 -2.37 6.74 0.39
CA ALA A 82 -2.87 6.64 1.76
C ALA A 82 -4.07 5.68 1.89
N THR A 83 -4.95 5.63 0.89
CA THR A 83 -6.15 4.77 0.91
C THR A 83 -5.78 3.30 0.75
N TRP A 84 -4.92 2.98 -0.21
CA TRP A 84 -4.63 1.59 -0.58
C TRP A 84 -3.35 1.04 0.05
N TYR A 85 -2.42 1.92 0.44
CA TYR A 85 -1.12 1.61 1.02
C TYR A 85 -0.87 2.39 2.31
N GLY A 86 -1.95 2.61 3.07
CA GLY A 86 -1.97 3.24 4.39
C GLY A 86 -1.41 2.35 5.50
N PRO A 87 -1.26 2.86 6.75
CA PRO A 87 -0.81 2.08 7.90
C PRO A 87 -1.70 0.86 8.14
N LYS A 88 -1.08 -0.32 8.29
CA LYS A 88 -1.79 -1.56 8.62
C LYS A 88 -1.99 -1.64 10.12
N THR A 89 -3.16 -2.10 10.56
CA THR A 89 -3.52 -2.25 11.99
C THR A 89 -2.63 -3.26 12.75
N GLN A 90 -1.86 -4.08 12.03
CA GLN A 90 -0.90 -5.02 12.59
C GLN A 90 0.50 -4.70 12.06
N SER A 91 1.26 -3.92 12.82
CA SER A 91 2.58 -3.42 12.41
C SER A 91 3.76 -4.34 12.76
N ARG A 92 3.54 -5.41 13.52
CA ARG A 92 4.56 -6.43 13.80
C ARG A 92 4.08 -7.84 13.49
N ARG A 93 4.97 -8.61 12.86
CA ARG A 93 4.83 -10.07 12.78
C ARG A 93 4.67 -10.60 14.21
N PRO A 94 3.64 -11.43 14.49
CA PRO A 94 3.52 -12.06 15.80
C PRO A 94 4.78 -12.91 16.10
N PRO A 95 5.12 -13.10 17.38
CA PRO A 95 6.18 -14.02 17.77
C PRO A 95 6.00 -15.39 17.09
N LEU A 96 7.11 -16.09 16.81
CA LEU A 96 7.05 -17.45 16.31
C LEU A 96 6.20 -18.31 17.26
N ALA A 97 5.26 -19.08 16.71
CA ALA A 97 4.46 -19.99 17.51
C ALA A 97 5.40 -21.01 18.20
N PRO A 98 5.13 -21.42 19.45
CA PRO A 98 6.04 -22.29 20.21
C PRO A 98 6.45 -23.58 19.49
N HIS A 99 5.57 -24.15 18.66
CA HIS A 99 5.83 -25.37 17.89
C HIS A 99 6.74 -25.17 16.66
N LEU A 100 7.00 -23.92 16.27
CA LEU A 100 7.93 -23.54 15.20
C LEU A 100 9.30 -23.09 15.73
N MET A 101 9.47 -23.06 17.05
CA MET A 101 10.76 -22.77 17.66
C MET A 101 11.71 -23.97 17.48
N PRO A 102 13.01 -23.74 17.20
CA PRO A 102 14.01 -24.79 17.22
C PRO A 102 14.05 -25.46 18.59
N LYS A 103 14.28 -26.77 18.63
CA LYS A 103 14.51 -27.48 19.89
C LYS A 103 15.83 -26.99 20.52
N PRO A 104 15.91 -26.87 21.86
CA PRO A 104 17.13 -26.50 22.57
C PRO A 104 18.29 -27.45 22.27
#